data_AF-A0A8J7NAW7-F1
#
_entry.id   AF-A0A8J7NAW7-F1
#
_cell.length_a   1.000
_cell.length_b   1.000
_cell.length_c   1.000
_cell.angle_alpha   90.00
_cell.angle_beta   90.00
_cell.angle_gamma   90.00
#
_symmetry.space_group_name_H-M   'P 1'
#
loop_
_entity.id
_entity.type
_entity.pdbx_description
1 polymer ?
#
loop_
_entity_poly.entity_id
_entity_poly.type
_entity_poly.pdbx_seq_one_letter_code
_entity_poly.pdbx_strand_id
1 'polypeptide(L)'
;MDIECDSVKRGIRIKFKDNEYRLTYPQDIWEQYPSGVKDVLVDHISYLFSCHLPLFFNDRKLKLNTSLPLFKSLIFENMVYDLLYAADTMKESSGDLLKRFLDSEYEFSDSNIKYPVYDGQAEDRALISFTFGKDSLLTYALSREIGLDTVLVYTLDAYKPGPNQIFITYQNM
;
A
#
# COMPACT_ATOMS: atom_id res chain seq x y z
N MET A 1 -12.59 -9.06 -14.26
CA MET A 1 -11.75 -9.71 -13.24
C MET A 1 -12.22 -9.29 -11.88
N ASP A 2 -12.28 -10.21 -10.93
CA ASP A 2 -12.80 -9.94 -9.59
C ASP A 2 -11.67 -10.05 -8.56
N ILE A 3 -11.58 -9.05 -7.68
CA ILE A 3 -10.65 -8.97 -6.55
C ILE A 3 -11.48 -8.92 -5.27
N GLU A 4 -11.27 -9.91 -4.41
CA GLU A 4 -11.85 -9.91 -3.06
C GLU A 4 -10.76 -9.52 -2.06
N CYS A 5 -10.97 -8.43 -1.34
CA CYS A 5 -10.08 -7.95 -0.31
C CYS A 5 -10.82 -7.81 1.01
N ASP A 6 -10.24 -8.34 2.10
CA ASP A 6 -10.86 -8.31 3.42
C ASP A 6 -9.82 -8.11 4.52
N SER A 7 -10.23 -7.44 5.60
CA SER A 7 -9.51 -7.43 6.86
C SER A 7 -9.58 -8.81 7.53
N VAL A 8 -8.44 -9.32 7.97
CA VAL A 8 -8.32 -10.57 8.73
C VAL A 8 -7.63 -10.30 10.06
N LYS A 9 -7.57 -11.32 10.95
CA LYS A 9 -7.02 -11.19 12.30
C LYS A 9 -5.61 -10.58 12.37
N ARG A 10 -4.80 -10.73 11.31
CA ARG A 10 -3.40 -10.27 11.28
C ARG A 10 -3.05 -9.54 9.98
N GLY A 11 -3.94 -8.69 9.50
CA GLY A 11 -3.68 -7.85 8.32
C GLY A 11 -4.77 -7.96 7.26
N ILE A 12 -4.35 -8.04 6.00
CA ILE A 12 -5.23 -7.93 4.85
C ILE A 12 -5.08 -9.17 3.97
N ARG A 13 -6.20 -9.76 3.59
CA ARG A 13 -6.26 -10.86 2.62
C ARG A 13 -6.72 -10.31 1.28
N ILE A 14 -6.02 -10.68 0.22
CA ILE A 14 -6.40 -10.40 -1.17
C ILE A 14 -6.57 -11.74 -1.88
N LYS A 15 -7.70 -11.96 -2.53
CA LYS A 15 -7.94 -13.13 -3.37
C LYS A 15 -8.09 -12.71 -4.82
N PHE A 16 -7.47 -13.49 -5.69
CA PHE A 16 -7.59 -13.35 -7.13
C PHE A 16 -7.54 -14.74 -7.77
N LYS A 17 -8.64 -15.12 -8.45
CA LYS A 17 -8.86 -16.49 -8.95
C LYS A 17 -8.70 -17.50 -7.80
N ASP A 18 -7.99 -18.60 -8.02
CA ASP A 18 -7.75 -19.65 -7.02
C ASP A 18 -6.62 -19.32 -6.03
N ASN A 19 -6.04 -18.12 -6.10
CA ASN A 19 -4.91 -17.72 -5.27
C ASN A 19 -5.34 -16.76 -4.16
N GLU A 20 -4.76 -16.97 -2.98
CA GLU A 20 -4.88 -16.09 -1.82
C GLU A 20 -3.51 -15.50 -1.47
N TYR A 21 -3.48 -14.18 -1.32
CA TYR A 21 -2.31 -13.39 -0.93
C TYR A 21 -2.58 -12.73 0.42
N ARG A 22 -1.55 -12.61 1.26
CA ARG A 22 -1.69 -12.05 2.61
C ARG A 22 -0.65 -10.98 2.90
N LEU A 23 -1.11 -9.78 3.22
CA LEU A 23 -0.32 -8.74 3.83
C LEU A 23 -0.43 -8.89 5.35
N THR A 24 0.65 -9.32 6.00
CA THR A 24 0.66 -9.67 7.43
C THR A 24 1.36 -8.59 8.24
N TYR A 25 0.64 -8.05 9.22
CA TYR A 25 1.16 -7.09 10.19
C TYR A 25 1.53 -7.78 11.51
N PRO A 26 2.39 -7.19 12.35
CA PRO A 26 2.56 -7.61 13.73
C PRO A 26 1.21 -7.59 14.44
N GLN A 27 0.89 -8.64 15.21
CA GLN A 27 -0.43 -8.80 15.78
C GLN A 27 -0.83 -7.62 16.68
N ASP A 28 0.06 -7.21 17.58
CA ASP A 28 -0.20 -6.12 18.52
C ASP A 28 -0.49 -4.79 17.80
N ILE A 29 0.24 -4.51 16.72
CA ILE A 29 0.04 -3.30 15.90
C ILE A 29 -1.29 -3.38 15.16
N TRP A 30 -1.57 -4.52 14.52
CA TRP A 30 -2.82 -4.68 13.77
C TRP A 30 -4.03 -4.61 14.69
N GLU A 31 -4.00 -5.29 15.84
CA GLU A 31 -5.13 -5.29 16.78
C GLU A 31 -5.43 -3.88 17.31
N GLN A 32 -4.39 -3.11 17.65
CA GLN A 32 -4.53 -1.73 18.14
C GLN A 32 -4.95 -0.73 17.05
N TYR A 33 -4.74 -1.03 15.77
CA TYR A 33 -5.08 -0.10 14.69
C TYR A 33 -6.61 0.12 14.60
N PRO A 34 -7.10 1.37 14.54
CA PRO A 34 -8.55 1.66 14.62
C PRO A 34 -9.35 0.98 13.50
N SER A 35 -10.48 0.35 13.83
CA SER A 35 -11.27 -0.44 12.87
C SER A 35 -11.76 0.39 11.67
N GLY A 36 -12.27 1.60 11.91
CA GLY A 36 -12.70 2.49 10.82
C GLY A 36 -11.56 2.89 9.88
N VAL A 37 -10.32 2.93 10.38
CA VAL A 37 -9.13 3.23 9.58
C VAL A 37 -8.60 1.97 8.88
N LYS A 38 -8.77 0.78 9.47
CA LYS A 38 -8.47 -0.51 8.81
C LYS A 38 -9.27 -0.66 7.52
N ASP A 39 -10.55 -0.33 7.53
CA ASP A 39 -11.41 -0.47 6.35
C ASP A 39 -10.95 0.47 5.22
N VAL A 40 -10.61 1.71 5.57
CA VAL A 40 -10.01 2.67 4.63
C VAL A 40 -8.68 2.13 4.07
N LEU A 41 -7.84 1.53 4.92
CA LEU A 41 -6.57 0.93 4.48
C LEU A 41 -6.80 -0.26 3.53
N VAL A 42 -7.79 -1.12 3.81
CA VAL A 42 -8.19 -2.23 2.94
C VAL A 42 -8.61 -1.73 1.56
N ASP A 43 -9.41 -0.67 1.51
CA ASP A 43 -9.86 -0.05 0.25
C ASP A 43 -8.65 0.43 -0.59
N HIS A 44 -7.65 1.06 0.05
CA HIS A 44 -6.42 1.52 -0.61
C HIS A 44 -5.52 0.37 -1.08
N ILE A 45 -5.24 -0.58 -0.20
CA ILE A 45 -4.35 -1.72 -0.48
C ILE A 45 -4.95 -2.58 -1.60
N SER A 46 -6.27 -2.78 -1.61
CA SER A 46 -6.95 -3.52 -2.68
C SER A 46 -6.65 -2.92 -4.04
N TYR A 47 -6.82 -1.60 -4.22
CA TYR A 47 -6.54 -0.93 -5.48
C TYR A 47 -5.05 -0.87 -5.81
N LEU A 48 -4.19 -0.50 -4.86
CA LEU A 48 -2.74 -0.42 -5.06
C LEU A 48 -2.16 -1.75 -5.60
N PHE A 49 -2.55 -2.86 -4.98
CA PHE A 49 -2.03 -4.18 -5.34
C PHE A 49 -2.64 -4.78 -6.61
N SER A 50 -3.76 -4.25 -7.11
CA SER A 50 -4.50 -4.85 -8.21
C SER A 50 -4.64 -3.98 -9.45
N CYS A 51 -4.41 -2.66 -9.36
CA CYS A 51 -4.68 -1.72 -10.45
C CYS A 51 -3.88 -2.04 -11.73
N HIS A 52 -2.71 -2.67 -11.63
CA HIS A 52 -1.90 -3.05 -12.77
C HIS A 52 -2.36 -4.36 -13.46
N LEU A 53 -3.20 -5.18 -12.81
CA LEU A 53 -3.57 -6.51 -13.31
C LEU A 53 -4.21 -6.50 -14.71
N PRO A 54 -5.06 -5.52 -15.09
CA PRO A 54 -5.56 -5.39 -16.47
C PRO A 54 -4.48 -5.36 -17.56
N LEU A 55 -3.24 -5.02 -17.23
CA LEU A 55 -2.12 -5.08 -18.18
C LEU A 55 -1.60 -6.49 -18.44
N PHE A 56 -1.87 -7.44 -17.55
CA PHE A 56 -1.33 -8.80 -17.64
C PHE A 56 -2.38 -9.83 -18.05
N PHE A 57 -3.65 -9.44 -18.06
CA PHE A 57 -4.76 -10.32 -18.42
C PHE A 57 -5.57 -9.74 -19.59
N ASN A 58 -6.25 -10.60 -20.36
CA ASN A 58 -7.06 -10.21 -21.52
C ASN A 58 -8.38 -9.50 -21.15
N ASP A 59 -8.56 -9.12 -19.90
CA ASP A 59 -9.76 -8.46 -19.39
C ASP A 59 -9.38 -7.06 -18.92
N ARG A 60 -10.00 -6.05 -19.52
CA ARG A 60 -9.72 -4.64 -19.21
C ARG A 60 -10.44 -4.15 -17.97
N LYS A 61 -11.38 -4.94 -17.45
CA LYS A 61 -12.24 -4.53 -16.35
C LYS A 61 -11.87 -5.23 -15.05
N LEU A 62 -11.58 -4.43 -14.03
CA LEU A 62 -11.29 -4.88 -12.68
C LEU A 62 -12.43 -4.50 -11.74
N LYS A 63 -13.00 -5.49 -11.07
CA LYS A 63 -14.06 -5.35 -10.07
C LYS A 63 -13.46 -5.58 -8.70
N LEU A 64 -13.66 -4.65 -7.78
CA LEU A 64 -13.20 -4.73 -6.40
C LEU A 64 -14.41 -4.73 -5.47
N ASN A 65 -14.39 -5.61 -4.46
CA ASN A 65 -15.39 -5.65 -3.38
C ASN A 65 -15.21 -4.54 -2.32
N THR A 66 -14.37 -3.54 -2.61
CA THR A 66 -14.02 -2.44 -1.72
C THR A 66 -14.71 -1.15 -2.13
N SER A 67 -14.66 -0.13 -1.27
CA SER A 67 -15.11 1.22 -1.62
C SER A 67 -14.08 1.94 -2.49
N LEU A 68 -14.48 3.06 -3.11
CA LEU A 68 -13.58 3.92 -3.87
C LEU A 68 -12.45 4.47 -2.97
N PRO A 69 -11.17 4.17 -3.25
CA PRO A 69 -10.08 4.60 -2.37
C PRO A 69 -9.84 6.10 -2.46
N LEU A 70 -9.60 6.74 -1.30
CA LEU A 70 -9.30 8.17 -1.20
C LEU A 70 -8.08 8.56 -2.06
N PHE A 71 -7.03 7.75 -2.04
CA PHE A 71 -5.78 8.00 -2.78
C PHE A 71 -5.77 7.40 -4.19
N LYS A 72 -6.93 7.11 -4.80
CA LYS A 72 -6.99 6.52 -6.15
C LYS A 72 -6.14 7.29 -7.17
N SER A 73 -6.27 8.61 -7.20
CA SER A 73 -5.56 9.46 -8.18
C SER A 73 -4.05 9.41 -7.99
N LEU A 74 -3.58 9.45 -6.74
CA LEU A 74 -2.16 9.37 -6.41
C LEU A 74 -1.58 8.00 -6.80
N ILE A 75 -2.30 6.92 -6.48
CA ILE A 75 -1.90 5.55 -6.86
C ILE A 75 -1.85 5.43 -8.40
N PHE A 76 -2.85 5.97 -9.09
CA PHE A 76 -2.90 5.95 -10.55
C PHE A 76 -1.74 6.73 -11.17
N GLU A 77 -1.43 7.92 -10.66
CA GLU A 77 -0.30 8.74 -11.12
C GLU A 77 1.05 8.03 -10.89
N ASN A 78 1.26 7.47 -9.70
CA ASN A 78 2.46 6.66 -9.43
C ASN A 78 2.60 5.51 -10.42
N MET A 79 1.51 4.78 -10.68
CA MET A 79 1.52 3.68 -11.67
C MET A 79 1.85 4.17 -13.09
N VAL A 80 1.38 5.35 -13.50
CA VAL A 80 1.75 5.91 -14.81
C VAL A 80 3.26 6.11 -14.90
N TYR A 81 3.89 6.69 -13.88
CA TYR A 81 5.33 6.88 -13.84
C TYR A 81 6.10 5.54 -13.81
N ASP A 82 5.64 4.59 -13.01
CA ASP A 82 6.26 3.27 -12.90
C ASP A 82 6.19 2.50 -14.23
N LEU A 83 5.07 2.61 -14.96
CA LEU A 83 4.91 1.95 -16.26
C LEU A 83 5.83 2.52 -17.33
N LEU A 84 6.11 3.84 -17.30
CA LEU A 84 7.07 4.44 -18.23
C LEU A 84 8.46 3.84 -18.05
N TYR A 85 8.86 3.57 -16.81
CA TYR A 85 10.12 2.89 -16.51
C TYR A 85 10.07 1.39 -16.82
N ALA A 86 8.96 0.72 -16.51
CA ALA A 86 8.80 -0.71 -16.72
C ALA A 86 8.78 -1.10 -18.21
N ALA A 87 8.32 -0.21 -19.10
CA ALA A 87 8.26 -0.44 -20.54
C ALA A 87 9.60 -0.88 -21.14
N ASP A 88 10.70 -0.25 -20.72
CA ASP A 88 12.06 -0.61 -21.16
C ASP A 88 12.42 -2.04 -20.75
N THR A 89 12.07 -2.42 -19.52
CA THR A 89 12.31 -3.76 -18.99
C THR A 89 11.45 -4.81 -19.69
N MET A 90 10.20 -4.46 -20.02
CA MET A 90 9.26 -5.31 -20.74
C MET A 90 9.54 -5.39 -22.25
N LYS A 91 10.44 -4.54 -22.77
CA LYS A 91 10.72 -4.38 -24.21
C LYS A 91 9.45 -4.05 -25.01
N GLU A 92 8.54 -3.29 -24.41
CA GLU A 92 7.31 -2.79 -25.04
C GLU A 92 7.40 -1.28 -25.27
N SER A 93 6.58 -0.75 -26.18
CA SER A 93 6.42 0.69 -26.35
C SER A 93 5.73 1.29 -25.12
N SER A 94 6.35 2.28 -24.48
CA SER A 94 5.76 2.96 -23.32
C SER A 94 4.40 3.58 -23.65
N GLY A 95 4.21 4.07 -24.89
CA GLY A 95 2.94 4.62 -25.34
C GLY A 95 1.83 3.57 -25.44
N ASP A 96 2.16 2.37 -25.93
CA ASP A 96 1.18 1.28 -26.04
C ASP A 96 0.84 0.70 -24.66
N LEU A 97 1.84 0.56 -23.78
CA LEU A 97 1.65 0.11 -22.41
C LEU A 97 0.78 1.10 -21.62
N LEU A 98 1.08 2.39 -21.73
CA LEU A 98 0.29 3.44 -21.09
C LEU A 98 -1.13 3.47 -21.64
N LYS A 99 -1.32 3.39 -22.97
CA LYS A 99 -2.65 3.35 -23.58
C LYS A 99 -3.48 2.20 -23.04
N ARG A 100 -2.91 1.00 -22.92
CA ARG A 100 -3.59 -0.17 -22.33
C ARG A 100 -3.98 0.06 -20.88
N PHE A 101 -3.12 0.73 -20.10
CA PHE A 101 -3.42 1.07 -18.70
C PHE A 101 -4.55 2.10 -18.61
N LEU A 102 -4.52 3.14 -19.43
CA LEU A 102 -5.56 4.17 -19.49
C LEU A 102 -6.92 3.63 -19.96
N ASP A 103 -6.89 2.61 -20.83
CA ASP A 103 -8.08 1.89 -21.31
C ASP A 103 -8.68 0.93 -20.23
N SER A 104 -8.06 0.82 -19.05
CA SER A 104 -8.52 -0.09 -17.99
C SER A 104 -9.70 0.51 -17.21
N GLU A 105 -10.72 -0.31 -16.94
CA GLU A 105 -11.92 0.07 -16.21
C GLU A 105 -11.90 -0.50 -14.79
N TYR A 106 -12.24 0.35 -13.80
CA TYR A 106 -12.28 -0.03 -12.39
C TYR A 106 -13.69 0.15 -11.83
N GLU A 107 -14.29 -0.93 -11.36
CA GLU A 107 -15.60 -0.95 -10.71
C GLU A 107 -15.43 -1.30 -9.23
N PHE A 108 -15.93 -0.43 -8.35
CA PHE A 108 -15.91 -0.61 -6.90
C PHE A 108 -17.32 -0.98 -6.44
N SER A 109 -17.46 -1.87 -5.46
CA SER A 109 -18.76 -2.26 -4.92
C SER A 109 -19.50 -1.11 -4.25
N ASP A 110 -18.75 -0.10 -3.79
CA ASP A 110 -19.27 1.13 -3.23
C ASP A 110 -18.52 2.33 -3.83
N SER A 111 -19.28 3.25 -4.43
CA SER A 111 -18.74 4.46 -5.06
C SER A 111 -18.39 5.57 -4.07
N ASN A 112 -18.76 5.43 -2.79
CA ASN A 112 -18.46 6.43 -1.78
C ASN A 112 -17.01 6.31 -1.30
N ILE A 113 -16.39 7.45 -1.03
CA ILE A 113 -15.05 7.51 -0.44
C ILE A 113 -15.22 7.47 1.08
N LYS A 114 -14.55 6.51 1.73
CA LYS A 114 -14.42 6.48 3.18
C LYS A 114 -13.22 7.32 3.61
N TYR A 115 -13.42 8.17 4.61
CA TYR A 115 -12.36 8.98 5.20
C TYR A 115 -11.90 8.35 6.52
N PRO A 116 -10.58 8.30 6.78
CA PRO A 116 -10.09 7.84 8.07
C PRO A 116 -10.51 8.84 9.15
N VAL A 117 -11.09 8.34 10.23
CA VAL A 117 -11.46 9.17 11.39
C VAL A 117 -10.23 9.28 12.30
N TYR A 118 -9.79 10.51 12.55
CA TYR A 118 -8.77 10.81 13.53
C TYR A 118 -9.45 11.22 14.83
N ASP A 119 -9.21 10.48 15.91
CA ASP A 119 -9.81 10.72 17.23
C ASP A 119 -9.02 11.73 18.08
N GLY A 120 -7.88 12.22 17.59
CA GLY A 120 -7.10 13.25 18.27
C GLY A 120 -6.40 12.80 19.54
N GLN A 121 -6.42 11.51 19.87
CA GLN A 121 -5.87 11.00 21.13
C GLN A 121 -4.43 10.48 21.01
N ALA A 122 -3.84 10.54 19.83
CA ALA A 122 -2.45 10.11 19.64
C ALA A 122 -1.50 11.13 20.29
N GLU A 123 -0.53 10.62 21.06
CA GLU A 123 0.59 11.43 21.53
C GLU A 123 1.43 11.92 20.34
N ASP A 124 1.91 13.16 20.41
CA ASP A 124 2.76 13.73 19.37
C ASP A 124 4.13 13.05 19.39
N ARG A 125 4.38 12.20 18.39
CA ARG A 125 5.67 11.50 18.20
C ARG A 125 6.26 11.83 16.84
N ALA A 126 7.58 11.99 16.78
CA ALA A 126 8.31 12.25 15.56
C ALA A 126 8.68 10.94 14.85
N LEU A 127 7.99 10.61 13.76
CA LEU A 127 8.34 9.48 12.92
C LEU A 127 9.49 9.85 11.98
N ILE A 128 10.58 9.10 12.03
CA ILE A 128 11.76 9.32 11.19
C ILE A 128 11.97 8.11 10.30
N SER A 129 11.80 8.29 8.98
CA SER A 129 12.24 7.32 7.98
C SER A 129 13.75 7.19 8.03
N PHE A 130 14.22 6.13 8.67
CA PHE A 130 15.61 5.91 8.97
C PHE A 130 16.23 5.04 7.87
N THR A 131 17.37 5.45 7.32
CA THR A 131 18.04 4.74 6.21
C THR A 131 19.48 4.37 6.53
N PHE A 132 19.95 4.66 7.76
CA PHE A 132 21.36 4.65 8.15
C PHE A 132 22.25 5.60 7.33
N GLY A 133 21.66 6.42 6.45
CA GLY A 133 22.35 7.50 5.76
C GLY A 133 22.64 8.67 6.70
N LYS A 134 23.65 9.47 6.33
CA LYS A 134 24.10 10.63 7.12
C LYS A 134 22.96 11.58 7.46
N ASP A 135 22.07 11.82 6.50
CA ASP A 135 20.94 12.73 6.70
C ASP A 135 19.94 12.17 7.72
N SER A 136 19.57 10.89 7.61
CA SER A 136 18.66 10.26 8.59
C SER A 136 19.25 10.18 10.00
N LEU A 137 20.58 9.99 10.11
CA LEU A 137 21.30 10.04 11.39
C LEU A 137 21.32 11.44 11.98
N LEU A 138 21.57 12.47 11.15
CA LEU A 138 21.54 13.87 11.57
C LEU A 138 20.14 14.29 12.00
N THR A 139 19.10 13.92 11.24
CA THR A 139 17.70 14.18 11.60
C THR A 139 17.35 13.54 12.93
N TYR A 140 17.76 12.29 13.16
CA TYR A 140 17.56 11.61 14.44
C TYR A 140 18.28 12.32 15.60
N ALA A 141 19.57 12.61 15.43
CA ALA A 141 20.38 13.27 16.46
C ALA A 141 19.81 14.63 16.85
N LEU A 142 19.46 15.46 15.85
CA LEU A 142 18.88 16.79 16.07
C LEU A 142 17.51 16.69 16.75
N SER A 143 16.66 15.76 16.33
CA SER A 143 15.32 15.56 16.91
C SER A 143 15.41 15.17 18.39
N ARG A 144 16.39 14.33 18.75
CA ARG A 144 16.69 13.98 20.14
C ARG A 144 17.24 15.16 20.93
N GLU A 145 18.12 15.97 20.34
CA GLU A 145 18.71 17.17 20.97
C GLU A 145 17.65 18.21 21.35
N ILE A 146 16.65 18.42 20.50
CA ILE A 146 15.55 19.36 20.77
C ILE A 146 14.42 18.76 21.61
N GLY A 147 14.55 17.51 22.07
CA GLY A 147 13.62 16.87 23.02
C GLY A 147 12.38 16.22 22.39
N LEU A 148 12.39 15.87 21.10
CA LEU A 148 11.29 15.11 20.48
C LEU A 148 11.31 13.64 20.89
N ASP A 149 10.11 13.07 21.09
CA ASP A 149 9.93 11.63 21.20
C ASP A 149 9.91 11.00 19.79
N THR A 150 11.06 10.45 19.40
CA THR A 150 11.30 9.94 18.04
C THR A 150 11.04 8.44 17.94
N VAL A 151 10.33 8.03 16.89
CA VAL A 151 10.21 6.64 16.46
C VAL A 151 10.92 6.46 15.12
N LEU A 152 11.94 5.59 15.11
CA LEU A 152 12.67 5.28 13.89
C LEU A 152 11.94 4.19 13.08
N VAL A 153 11.75 4.44 11.79
CA VAL A 153 11.13 3.50 10.85
C VAL A 153 12.16 3.14 9.78
N TYR A 154 12.64 1.91 9.81
CA TYR A 154 13.55 1.38 8.79
C TYR A 154 12.78 0.43 7.86
N THR A 155 12.78 0.74 6.57
CA THR A 155 12.19 -0.12 5.54
C THR A 155 13.28 -0.98 4.91
N LEU A 156 13.16 -2.30 5.06
CA LEU A 156 14.05 -3.26 4.42
C LEU A 156 13.44 -3.71 3.09
N ASP A 157 13.96 -3.18 1.99
CA ASP A 157 13.48 -3.47 0.61
C ASP A 157 13.99 -4.83 0.07
N ALA A 158 14.82 -5.54 0.83
CA ALA A 158 15.57 -6.71 0.35
C ALA A 158 14.99 -8.08 0.73
N TYR A 159 13.81 -8.16 1.34
CA TYR A 159 13.24 -9.46 1.70
C TYR A 159 12.44 -10.02 0.53
N LYS A 160 12.84 -11.19 0.00
CA LYS A 160 11.93 -12.06 -0.75
C LYS A 160 10.98 -12.67 0.28
N PRO A 161 9.74 -12.19 0.45
CA PRO A 161 8.80 -12.99 1.20
C PRO A 161 8.62 -14.34 0.50
N GLY A 162 8.22 -15.37 1.28
CA GLY A 162 7.73 -16.60 0.69
C GLY A 162 6.62 -16.33 -0.33
N PRO A 163 6.25 -17.31 -1.19
CA PRO A 163 5.21 -17.09 -2.18
C PRO A 163 3.96 -16.52 -1.52
N ASN A 164 3.51 -15.37 -2.04
CA ASN A 164 2.23 -14.71 -1.72
C ASN A 164 2.11 -14.07 -0.32
N GLN A 165 3.21 -13.67 0.32
CA GLN A 165 3.16 -12.96 1.61
C GLN A 165 3.92 -11.63 1.56
N ILE A 166 3.54 -10.67 2.40
CA ILE A 166 4.37 -9.50 2.72
C ILE A 166 4.34 -9.35 4.24
N PHE A 167 5.52 -9.20 4.84
CA PHE A 167 5.68 -9.07 6.29
C PHE A 167 6.08 -7.65 6.65
N ILE A 168 5.38 -7.07 7.61
CA ILE A 168 5.83 -5.87 8.31
C ILE A 168 6.27 -6.31 9.70
N THR A 169 7.48 -5.92 10.11
CA THR A 169 8.04 -6.22 11.42
C THR A 169 8.35 -4.91 12.15
N TYR A 170 8.22 -4.94 13.48
CA TYR A 170 8.59 -3.81 14.33
C TYR A 170 9.47 -4.32 15.47
N GLN A 171 10.51 -3.55 15.81
CA GLN A 171 11.33 -3.77 16.99
C GLN A 171 11.34 -2.47 17.81
N ASN A 172 10.97 -2.58 19.07
CA ASN A 172 11.25 -1.53 20.05
C ASN A 172 12.77 -1.54 20.29
N MET A 173 13.45 -0.45 19.92
CA MET A 173 14.83 -0.18 20.34
C MET A 173 14.82 0.77 21.54
#